data_AF-A0A8B7V410-F1
#
_entry.id   AF-A0A8B7V410-F1
#
_cell.length_a   1.000
_cell.length_b   1.000
_cell.length_c   1.000
_cell.angle_alpha   90.00
_cell.angle_beta   90.00
_cell.angle_gamma   90.00
#
_symmetry.space_group_name_H-M   'P 1'
#
loop_
_entity.id
_entity.type
_entity.pdbx_description
1 polymer ?
#
loop_
_entity_poly.entity_id
_entity_poly.type
_entity_poly.pdbx_seq_one_letter_code
_entity_poly.pdbx_strand_id
1 'polypeptide(L)'
;MLGSALLVHPVTEPKATTVDVFLPGSNEIWYDYKTFAHWEGGCTVKIPVALDTIPVFQRGGSVVPIRTTIGKSTGWMTNSPYGLRVALSTKDSAVGEVYLDDGHSFQYLHQKQFLHRKFSFCSSVLSNSCADERGHYPSKCVVEQILVLGLKKKPSSVSTHSSDGKDQPVTFTYYAQTSTLSLEKLSLNIGADWEVHIT
;
A
#
# COMPACT_ATOMS: atom_id res chain seq x y z
N MET A 1 0.23 -6.70 15.70
CA MET A 1 -0.14 -6.10 14.40
C MET A 1 0.11 -4.61 14.45
N LEU A 2 0.35 -3.98 13.30
CA LEU A 2 0.37 -2.52 13.14
C LEU A 2 -0.91 -2.11 12.39
N GLY A 3 -1.82 -1.46 13.12
CA GLY A 3 -3.19 -1.24 12.65
C GLY A 3 -3.85 -2.55 12.23
N SER A 4 -4.68 -2.48 11.18
CA SER A 4 -5.37 -3.63 10.59
C SER A 4 -4.61 -4.27 9.41
N ALA A 5 -3.48 -3.70 8.98
CA ALA A 5 -2.85 -4.01 7.71
C ALA A 5 -1.60 -4.90 7.81
N LEU A 6 -0.78 -4.77 8.88
CA LEU A 6 0.49 -5.49 8.98
C LEU A 6 0.54 -6.40 10.21
N LEU A 7 0.97 -7.65 9.99
CA LEU A 7 1.38 -8.58 11.03
C LEU A 7 2.90 -8.68 11.02
N VAL A 8 3.52 -8.56 12.20
CA VAL A 8 4.98 -8.63 12.37
C VAL A 8 5.26 -9.75 13.35
N HIS A 9 6.19 -10.64 13.00
CA HIS A 9 6.62 -11.75 13.86
C HIS A 9 8.15 -11.73 13.97
N PRO A 10 8.72 -10.91 14.89
CA PRO A 10 10.16 -10.84 15.06
C PRO A 10 10.76 -12.19 15.46
N VAL A 11 11.95 -12.51 14.96
CA VAL A 11 12.71 -13.68 15.40
C VAL A 11 13.32 -13.39 16.76
N THR A 12 12.90 -14.13 17.79
CA THR A 12 13.34 -13.91 19.18
C THR A 12 14.21 -15.03 19.74
N GLU A 13 14.46 -16.07 18.94
CA GLU A 13 15.31 -17.20 19.32
C GLU A 13 16.71 -17.13 18.68
N PRO A 14 17.79 -17.35 19.45
CA PRO A 14 19.14 -17.37 18.90
C PRO A 14 19.31 -18.44 17.82
N LYS A 15 19.92 -18.04 16.69
CA LYS A 15 20.27 -18.94 15.57
C LYS A 15 19.08 -19.67 14.92
N ALA A 16 17.85 -19.21 15.14
CA ALA A 16 16.70 -19.76 14.44
C ALA A 16 16.86 -19.63 12.92
N THR A 17 16.58 -20.71 12.20
CA THR A 17 16.56 -20.75 10.73
C THR A 17 15.13 -20.81 10.18
N THR A 18 14.15 -20.99 11.06
CA THR A 18 12.73 -21.05 10.74
C THR A 18 11.93 -20.58 11.96
N VAL A 19 10.81 -19.90 11.71
CA VAL A 19 9.82 -19.56 12.74
C VAL A 19 8.43 -20.02 12.34
N ASP A 20 7.62 -20.38 13.34
CA ASP A 20 6.21 -20.74 13.16
C ASP A 20 5.33 -19.49 13.34
N VAL A 21 4.74 -19.01 12.25
CA VAL A 21 3.92 -17.79 12.25
C VAL A 21 2.45 -18.17 12.11
N PHE A 22 1.63 -17.85 13.11
CA PHE A 22 0.18 -17.95 12.99
C PHE A 22 -0.39 -16.76 12.22
N LEU A 23 -1.04 -17.03 11.09
CA LEU A 23 -1.74 -16.05 10.27
C LEU A 23 -3.24 -16.14 10.57
N PRO A 24 -3.88 -15.14 11.20
CA PRO A 24 -5.26 -15.24 11.65
C PRO A 24 -6.27 -15.09 10.49
N GLY A 25 -7.53 -15.46 10.76
CA GLY A 25 -8.67 -15.25 9.85
C GLY A 25 -8.77 -16.29 8.73
N SER A 26 -9.61 -17.32 8.91
CA SER A 26 -9.76 -18.43 7.94
C SER A 26 -10.30 -18.01 6.56
N ASN A 27 -10.88 -16.81 6.45
CA ASN A 27 -11.37 -16.24 5.18
C ASN A 27 -10.48 -15.10 4.67
N GLU A 28 -9.29 -14.95 5.26
CA GLU A 28 -8.32 -13.93 4.91
C GLU A 28 -7.15 -14.51 4.11
N ILE A 29 -6.43 -13.61 3.46
CA ILE A 29 -5.19 -13.90 2.75
C ILE A 29 -4.11 -12.98 3.28
N TRP A 30 -2.90 -13.49 3.41
CA TRP A 30 -1.75 -12.75 3.92
C TRP A 30 -0.61 -12.82 2.90
N TYR A 31 -0.01 -11.67 2.60
CA TYR A 31 1.09 -11.55 1.64
C TYR A 31 2.39 -11.25 2.38
N ASP A 32 3.45 -12.00 2.10
CA ASP A 32 4.79 -11.65 2.55
C ASP A 32 5.19 -10.28 2.02
N TYR A 33 5.66 -9.42 2.91
CA TYR A 33 5.96 -8.02 2.58
C TYR A 33 7.14 -7.86 1.60
N LYS A 34 8.07 -8.83 1.54
CA LYS A 34 9.29 -8.74 0.71
C LYS A 34 9.16 -9.53 -0.58
N THR A 35 8.62 -10.74 -0.51
CA THR A 35 8.58 -11.71 -1.61
C THR A 35 7.24 -11.76 -2.33
N PHE A 36 6.17 -11.21 -1.73
CA PHE A 36 4.80 -11.25 -2.23
C PHE A 36 4.19 -12.66 -2.35
N ALA A 37 4.86 -13.67 -1.80
CA ALA A 37 4.25 -14.98 -1.54
C ALA A 37 3.02 -14.79 -0.65
N HIS A 38 2.03 -15.68 -0.76
CA HIS A 38 0.78 -15.54 0.00
C HIS A 38 0.33 -16.86 0.61
N TRP A 39 -0.45 -16.74 1.69
CA TRP A 39 -1.05 -17.85 2.41
C TRP A 39 -2.49 -17.51 2.79
N GLU A 40 -3.33 -18.54 2.86
CA GLU A 40 -4.63 -18.45 3.51
C GLU A 40 -4.45 -18.26 5.02
N GLY A 41 -5.30 -17.46 5.64
CA GLY A 41 -5.32 -17.29 7.09
C GLY A 41 -5.97 -18.46 7.82
N GLY A 42 -5.98 -18.39 9.14
CA GLY A 42 -6.43 -19.47 10.03
C GLY A 42 -5.42 -20.61 10.19
N CYS A 43 -4.18 -20.44 9.75
CA CYS A 43 -3.15 -21.48 9.81
C CYS A 43 -1.80 -20.96 10.32
N THR A 44 -0.97 -21.90 10.78
CA THR A 44 0.44 -21.63 11.12
C THR A 44 1.32 -22.00 9.94
N VAL A 45 2.18 -21.07 9.52
CA VAL A 45 3.11 -21.25 8.40
C VAL A 45 4.55 -21.25 8.90
N LYS A 46 5.38 -22.13 8.32
CA LYS A 46 6.81 -22.21 8.58
C LYS A 46 7.55 -21.24 7.68
N ILE A 47 8.17 -20.22 8.25
CA ILE A 47 8.84 -19.15 7.52
C ILE A 47 10.34 -19.30 7.68
N PRO A 48 11.10 -19.54 6.59
CA PRO A 48 12.55 -19.51 6.63
C PRO A 48 13.05 -18.12 7.02
N VAL A 49 14.02 -18.06 7.93
CA VAL A 49 14.61 -16.79 8.39
C VAL A 49 16.14 -16.86 8.34
N ALA A 50 16.74 -15.75 7.92
CA ALA A 50 18.16 -15.47 8.02
C ALA A 50 18.41 -14.30 8.98
N LEU A 51 19.68 -13.92 9.17
CA LEU A 51 20.07 -12.86 10.10
C LEU A 51 19.40 -11.50 9.81
N ASP A 52 19.12 -11.21 8.54
CA ASP A 52 18.48 -9.96 8.07
C ASP A 52 16.96 -10.07 7.90
N THR A 53 16.36 -11.21 8.27
CA THR A 53 14.95 -11.47 8.03
C THR A 53 14.09 -10.99 9.18
N ILE A 54 13.15 -10.10 8.87
CA ILE A 54 12.07 -9.71 9.78
C ILE A 54 10.76 -10.16 9.10
N PRO A 55 10.13 -11.24 9.56
CA PRO A 55 8.84 -11.68 9.02
C PRO A 55 7.76 -10.61 9.18
N VAL A 56 7.27 -10.10 8.06
CA VAL A 56 6.20 -9.11 7.98
C VAL A 56 5.22 -9.54 6.90
N PHE A 57 3.94 -9.56 7.26
CA PHE A 57 2.85 -9.97 6.39
C PHE A 57 1.83 -8.84 6.27
N GLN A 58 1.49 -8.49 5.03
CA GLN A 58 0.41 -7.57 4.74
C GLN A 58 -0.90 -8.35 4.57
N ARG A 59 -1.91 -7.96 5.33
CA ARG A 59 -3.26 -8.52 5.24
C ARG A 59 -3.91 -8.13 3.91
N GLY A 60 -4.50 -9.08 3.22
CA GLY A 60 -5.37 -8.80 2.08
C GLY A 60 -6.56 -7.94 2.48
N GLY A 61 -6.99 -7.05 1.60
CA GLY A 61 -7.97 -6.02 1.92
C GLY A 61 -7.34 -4.70 2.35
N SER A 62 -6.02 -4.56 2.34
CA SER A 62 -5.34 -3.35 2.79
C SER A 62 -4.58 -2.63 1.68
N VAL A 63 -4.60 -1.30 1.72
CA VAL A 63 -3.68 -0.44 0.97
C VAL A 63 -2.71 0.20 1.98
N VAL A 64 -1.40 0.00 1.77
CA VAL A 64 -0.37 0.58 2.62
C VAL A 64 0.43 1.61 1.81
N PRO A 65 0.36 2.91 2.16
CA PRO A 65 1.23 3.91 1.58
C PRO A 65 2.64 3.78 2.17
N ILE A 66 3.66 3.81 1.33
CA ILE A 66 5.08 3.73 1.70
C ILE A 66 5.84 4.87 1.04
N ARG A 67 6.92 5.36 1.65
CA ARG A 67 7.85 6.26 0.95
C ARG A 67 8.77 5.41 0.07
N THR A 68 8.90 5.78 -1.20
CA THR A 68 9.75 5.04 -2.16
C THR A 68 11.22 5.43 -2.08
N THR A 69 11.51 6.60 -1.50
CA THR A 69 12.87 7.09 -1.25
C THR A 69 13.13 7.13 0.25
N ILE A 70 14.18 6.44 0.70
CA ILE A 70 14.62 6.45 2.09
C ILE A 70 15.69 7.51 2.29
N GLY A 71 15.38 8.47 3.15
CA GLY A 71 16.27 9.54 3.54
C GLY A 71 17.04 9.28 4.84
N LYS A 72 18.04 10.13 5.12
CA LYS A 72 18.75 10.20 6.40
C LYS A 72 17.87 10.61 7.59
N SER A 73 16.75 11.29 7.35
CA SER A 73 15.80 11.73 8.38
C SER A 73 14.39 11.88 7.81
N THR A 74 13.39 11.88 8.68
CA THR A 74 11.97 12.11 8.30
C THR A 74 11.76 13.49 7.69
N GLY A 75 12.44 14.53 8.20
CA GLY A 75 12.39 15.88 7.64
C GLY A 75 12.96 15.98 6.22
N TRP A 76 13.95 15.15 5.87
CA TRP A 76 14.43 15.07 4.47
C TRP A 76 13.42 14.35 3.56
N MET A 77 12.60 13.47 4.14
CA MET A 77 11.59 12.69 3.44
C MET A 77 10.23 13.38 3.34
N THR A 78 10.06 14.60 3.87
CA THR A 78 8.76 15.31 3.91
C THR A 78 8.06 15.32 2.55
N ASN A 79 8.80 15.64 1.49
CA ASN A 79 8.30 15.71 0.11
C ASN A 79 8.66 14.47 -0.74
N SER A 80 9.15 13.39 -0.13
CA SER A 80 9.47 12.17 -0.89
C SER A 80 8.22 11.57 -1.52
N PRO A 81 8.32 10.97 -2.71
CA PRO A 81 7.18 10.33 -3.33
C PRO A 81 6.69 9.11 -2.55
N TYR A 82 5.44 8.75 -2.81
CA TYR A 82 4.77 7.60 -2.24
C TYR A 82 4.68 6.46 -3.25
N GLY A 83 4.75 5.25 -2.72
CA GLY A 83 4.28 4.03 -3.34
C GLY A 83 3.02 3.56 -2.63
N LEU A 84 2.09 2.95 -3.36
CA LEU A 84 0.93 2.28 -2.76
C LEU A 84 1.08 0.77 -2.92
N ARG A 85 1.07 0.04 -1.81
CA ARG A 85 1.00 -1.42 -1.80
C ARG A 85 -0.43 -1.87 -1.55
N VAL A 86 -1.09 -2.32 -2.61
CA VAL A 86 -2.49 -2.73 -2.64
C VAL A 86 -2.54 -4.25 -2.53
N ALA A 87 -2.81 -4.78 -1.35
CA ALA A 87 -2.96 -6.22 -1.12
C ALA A 87 -4.43 -6.60 -1.25
N LEU A 88 -4.83 -7.29 -2.32
CA LEU A 88 -6.22 -7.66 -2.56
C LEU A 88 -6.71 -8.72 -1.56
N SER A 89 -7.92 -8.53 -1.06
CA SER A 89 -8.61 -9.54 -0.24
C SER A 89 -9.07 -10.73 -1.08
N THR A 90 -9.64 -11.74 -0.43
CA THR A 90 -10.34 -12.85 -1.10
C THR A 90 -11.53 -12.40 -1.96
N LYS A 91 -12.02 -11.17 -1.76
CA LYS A 91 -13.09 -10.52 -2.52
C LYS A 91 -12.57 -9.50 -3.55
N ASP A 92 -11.28 -9.57 -3.88
CA ASP A 92 -10.62 -8.71 -4.87
C ASP A 92 -10.78 -7.20 -4.56
N SER A 93 -10.77 -6.85 -3.27
CA SER A 93 -10.91 -5.47 -2.78
C SER A 93 -9.81 -5.10 -1.78
N ALA A 94 -9.52 -3.81 -1.63
CA ALA A 94 -8.61 -3.29 -0.62
C ALA A 94 -8.94 -1.85 -0.22
N VAL A 95 -8.65 -1.47 1.03
CA VAL A 95 -8.82 -0.09 1.52
C VAL A 95 -7.62 0.32 2.37
N GLY A 96 -7.23 1.58 2.30
CA GLY A 96 -6.25 2.18 3.18
C GLY A 96 -6.40 3.68 3.22
N GLU A 97 -5.69 4.31 4.14
CA GLU A 97 -5.75 5.76 4.34
C GLU A 97 -4.35 6.33 4.51
N VAL A 98 -4.20 7.61 4.19
CA VAL A 98 -2.99 8.39 4.51
C VAL A 98 -3.40 9.72 5.13
N TYR A 99 -2.66 10.10 6.17
CA TYR A 99 -2.78 11.37 6.86
C TYR A 99 -1.47 12.16 6.66
N LEU A 100 -1.58 13.44 6.34
CA LEU A 100 -0.46 14.35 6.12
C LEU A 100 -0.75 15.70 6.77
N ASP A 101 0.22 16.23 7.51
CA ASP A 101 0.27 17.60 8.02
C ASP A 101 1.73 18.08 7.96
N ASP A 102 2.05 19.17 8.67
CA ASP A 102 3.44 19.65 8.75
C ASP A 102 4.38 18.76 9.61
N GLY A 103 3.81 17.79 10.34
CA GLY A 103 4.52 16.81 11.15
C GLY A 103 5.11 17.35 12.47
N HIS A 104 4.89 18.62 12.83
CA HIS A 104 5.53 19.21 14.01
C HIS A 104 4.71 20.26 14.76
N SER A 105 3.61 20.78 14.21
CA SER A 105 2.80 21.82 14.86
C SER A 105 1.39 21.35 15.17
N PHE A 106 0.61 22.21 15.86
CA PHE A 106 -0.80 21.99 16.13
C PHE A 106 -1.73 22.63 15.09
N GLN A 107 -1.22 23.00 13.91
CA GLN A 107 -2.04 23.62 12.86
C GLN A 107 -3.15 22.69 12.34
N TYR A 108 -2.95 21.37 12.36
CA TYR A 108 -4.02 20.41 12.05
C TYR A 108 -5.23 20.56 12.99
N LEU A 109 -4.99 20.90 14.26
CA LEU A 109 -6.02 21.03 15.28
C LEU A 109 -6.76 22.36 15.15
N HIS A 110 -6.00 23.46 15.12
CA HIS A 110 -6.54 24.83 15.23
C HIS A 110 -6.92 25.46 13.89
N GLN A 111 -6.25 25.07 12.81
CA GLN A 111 -6.43 25.65 11.47
C GLN A 111 -6.87 24.62 10.43
N LYS A 112 -7.05 23.35 10.83
CA LYS A 112 -7.36 22.24 9.93
C LYS A 112 -6.34 22.08 8.79
N GLN A 113 -5.08 22.44 9.05
CA GLN A 113 -3.99 22.22 8.10
C GLN A 113 -3.53 20.76 8.13
N PHE A 114 -4.35 19.88 7.56
CA PHE A 114 -4.02 18.49 7.30
C PHE A 114 -4.71 18.01 6.02
N LEU A 115 -4.26 16.87 5.52
CA LEU A 115 -4.81 16.17 4.37
C LEU A 115 -5.07 14.73 4.80
N HIS A 116 -6.31 14.28 4.69
CA HIS A 116 -6.69 12.89 4.98
C HIS A 116 -7.33 12.27 3.75
N ARG A 117 -6.71 11.22 3.24
CA ARG A 117 -7.05 10.59 1.97
C ARG A 117 -7.35 9.13 2.17
N LYS A 118 -8.28 8.61 1.37
CA LYS A 118 -8.68 7.21 1.35
C LYS A 118 -8.39 6.60 0.00
N PHE A 119 -7.65 5.51 0.01
CA PHE A 119 -7.43 4.64 -1.13
C PHE A 119 -8.42 3.48 -1.10
N SER A 120 -9.13 3.24 -2.19
CA SER A 120 -10.06 2.11 -2.30
C SER A 120 -9.85 1.37 -3.62
N PHE A 121 -9.61 0.07 -3.54
CA PHE A 121 -9.59 -0.82 -4.68
C PHE A 121 -10.87 -1.66 -4.70
N CYS A 122 -11.65 -1.56 -5.78
CA CYS A 122 -12.83 -2.38 -6.00
C CYS A 122 -13.14 -2.43 -7.50
N SER A 123 -13.65 -3.57 -7.99
CA SER A 123 -14.07 -3.71 -9.41
C SER A 123 -13.00 -3.26 -10.41
N SER A 124 -11.74 -3.61 -10.13
CA SER A 124 -10.56 -3.24 -10.93
C SER A 124 -10.26 -1.74 -11.04
N VAL A 125 -10.81 -0.92 -10.14
CA VAL A 125 -10.50 0.51 -10.03
C VAL A 125 -9.85 0.77 -8.68
N LEU A 126 -8.68 1.43 -8.69
CA LEU A 126 -8.07 2.03 -7.50
C LEU A 126 -8.39 3.53 -7.49
N SER A 127 -9.13 4.00 -6.50
CA SER A 127 -9.42 5.42 -6.31
C SER A 127 -8.65 6.02 -5.13
N ASN A 128 -8.32 7.30 -5.24
CA ASN A 128 -7.91 8.17 -4.14
C ASN A 128 -8.95 9.27 -3.97
N SER A 129 -9.61 9.33 -2.82
CA SER A 129 -10.63 10.33 -2.52
C SER A 129 -10.39 11.02 -1.18
N CYS A 130 -10.98 12.20 -0.99
CA CYS A 130 -10.94 12.89 0.30
C CYS A 130 -11.65 12.04 1.37
N ALA A 131 -10.98 11.85 2.52
CA ALA A 131 -11.56 11.13 3.67
C ALA A 131 -12.14 12.08 4.72
N ASP A 132 -11.64 13.31 4.79
CA ASP A 132 -12.11 14.36 5.69
C ASP A 132 -11.99 15.73 5.02
N GLU A 133 -13.13 16.26 4.55
CA GLU A 133 -13.23 17.54 3.83
C GLU A 133 -12.88 18.76 4.70
N ARG A 134 -12.79 18.61 6.03
CA ARG A 134 -12.42 19.70 6.92
C ARG A 134 -10.95 20.08 6.76
N GLY A 135 -10.11 19.13 6.37
CA GLY A 135 -8.67 19.31 6.24
C GLY A 135 -8.28 19.97 4.92
N HIS A 136 -7.42 20.99 4.97
CA HIS A 136 -6.77 21.54 3.79
C HIS A 136 -5.27 21.71 4.03
N TYR A 137 -4.45 20.91 3.32
CA TYR A 137 -3.00 20.99 3.41
C TYR A 137 -2.36 20.83 2.03
N PRO A 138 -1.60 21.84 1.56
CA PRO A 138 -0.95 21.76 0.26
C PRO A 138 0.24 20.79 0.32
N SER A 139 0.13 19.66 -0.38
CA SER A 139 1.22 18.69 -0.51
C SER A 139 1.76 18.66 -1.93
N LYS A 140 3.10 18.59 -2.04
CA LYS A 140 3.81 18.34 -3.30
C LYS A 140 4.08 16.85 -3.53
N CYS A 141 3.70 16.00 -2.59
CA CYS A 141 3.94 14.56 -2.70
C CYS A 141 3.09 13.96 -3.81
N VAL A 142 3.69 13.05 -4.56
CA VAL A 142 3.02 12.27 -5.60
C VAL A 142 3.08 10.79 -5.27
N VAL A 143 2.14 10.01 -5.79
CA VAL A 143 2.26 8.56 -5.92
C VAL A 143 2.98 8.27 -7.23
N GLU A 144 4.16 7.67 -7.13
CA GLU A 144 5.00 7.31 -8.28
C GLU A 144 5.01 5.81 -8.59
N GLN A 145 4.61 4.99 -7.62
CA GLN A 145 4.58 3.53 -7.71
C GLN A 145 3.27 2.99 -7.16
N ILE A 146 2.69 2.01 -7.84
CA ILE A 146 1.55 1.23 -7.34
C ILE A 146 1.86 -0.24 -7.58
N LEU A 147 1.82 -1.04 -6.51
CA LEU A 147 2.00 -2.48 -6.56
C LEU A 147 0.71 -3.16 -6.08
N VAL A 148 0.04 -3.88 -6.99
CA VAL A 148 -1.18 -4.63 -6.67
C VAL A 148 -0.84 -6.11 -6.52
N LEU A 149 -1.09 -6.68 -5.34
CA LEU A 149 -0.87 -8.10 -5.01
C LEU A 149 -2.17 -8.87 -5.10
N GLY A 150 -2.12 -10.10 -5.64
CA GLY A 150 -3.29 -10.98 -5.74
C GLY A 150 -4.19 -10.69 -6.95
N LEU A 151 -3.71 -9.93 -7.94
CA LEU A 151 -4.45 -9.68 -9.17
C LEU A 151 -4.38 -10.94 -10.06
N LYS A 152 -5.42 -11.77 -10.01
CA LYS A 152 -5.42 -13.13 -10.62
C LYS A 152 -5.28 -13.13 -12.15
N LYS A 153 -5.77 -12.09 -12.82
CA LYS A 153 -5.77 -11.98 -14.29
C LYS A 153 -4.83 -10.88 -14.73
N LYS A 154 -4.04 -11.16 -15.77
CA LYS A 154 -3.21 -10.14 -16.42
C LYS A 154 -4.12 -9.08 -17.05
N PRO A 155 -3.91 -7.78 -16.75
CA PRO A 155 -4.66 -6.73 -17.44
C PRO A 155 -4.22 -6.60 -18.90
N SER A 156 -5.18 -6.24 -19.73
CA SER A 156 -5.02 -5.81 -21.12
C SER A 156 -4.55 -4.35 -21.22
N SER A 157 -5.00 -3.49 -20.30
CA SER A 157 -4.62 -2.06 -20.26
C SER A 157 -4.71 -1.48 -18.85
N VAL A 158 -3.99 -0.39 -18.61
CA VAL A 158 -4.10 0.41 -17.39
C VAL A 158 -4.15 1.89 -17.77
N SER A 159 -5.06 2.66 -17.17
CA SER A 159 -5.18 4.11 -17.38
C SER A 159 -5.40 4.86 -16.07
N THR A 160 -4.93 6.10 -16.01
CA THR A 160 -5.20 7.02 -14.89
C THR A 160 -6.18 8.10 -15.30
N HIS A 161 -7.11 8.43 -14.42
CA HIS A 161 -8.11 9.47 -14.59
C HIS A 161 -7.96 10.43 -13.41
N SER A 162 -7.74 11.72 -13.69
CA SER A 162 -7.66 12.77 -12.67
C SER A 162 -8.75 13.79 -12.96
N SER A 163 -9.27 14.46 -11.93
CA SER A 163 -10.26 15.53 -12.07
C SER A 163 -9.89 16.61 -13.11
N ASP A 164 -8.58 16.79 -13.36
CA ASP A 164 -8.05 17.93 -14.12
C ASP A 164 -7.64 17.58 -15.56
N GLY A 165 -7.82 16.35 -16.04
CA GLY A 165 -7.27 15.93 -17.33
C GLY A 165 -7.92 14.71 -18.01
N LYS A 166 -7.53 14.49 -19.27
CA LYS A 166 -7.90 13.30 -20.05
C LYS A 166 -7.15 12.07 -19.55
N ASP A 167 -7.80 10.93 -19.67
CA ASP A 167 -7.27 9.59 -19.39
C ASP A 167 -5.86 9.43 -19.97
N GLN A 168 -4.92 9.01 -19.13
CA GLN A 168 -3.54 8.74 -19.54
C GLN A 168 -3.24 7.25 -19.45
N PRO A 169 -2.77 6.60 -20.54
CA PRO A 169 -2.35 5.22 -20.48
C PRO A 169 -1.09 5.07 -19.60
N VAL A 170 -1.05 4.00 -18.82
CA VAL A 170 0.06 3.67 -17.92
C VAL A 170 0.75 2.40 -18.41
N THR A 171 2.08 2.45 -18.53
CA THR A 171 2.88 1.26 -18.77
C THR A 171 2.94 0.42 -17.49
N PHE A 172 2.76 -0.89 -17.62
CA PHE A 172 2.73 -1.80 -16.48
C PHE A 172 3.56 -3.05 -16.73
N THR A 173 4.01 -3.67 -15.63
CA THR A 173 4.60 -5.01 -15.64
C THR A 173 3.71 -5.94 -14.83
N TYR A 174 3.36 -7.09 -15.39
CA TYR A 174 2.58 -8.12 -14.70
C TYR A 174 3.41 -9.39 -14.49
N TYR A 175 3.53 -9.79 -13.23
CA TYR A 175 4.26 -10.99 -12.80
C TYR A 175 3.26 -12.11 -12.53
N ALA A 176 3.13 -13.04 -13.48
CA ALA A 176 2.16 -14.13 -13.39
C ALA A 176 2.44 -15.10 -12.22
N GLN A 177 3.72 -15.29 -11.84
CA GLN A 177 4.13 -16.20 -10.76
C GLN A 177 3.65 -15.74 -9.39
N THR A 178 3.56 -14.42 -9.16
CA THR A 178 3.16 -13.81 -7.88
C THR A 178 1.81 -13.10 -7.99
N SER A 179 1.12 -13.20 -9.13
CA SER A 179 -0.12 -12.46 -9.42
C SER A 179 -0.01 -10.98 -9.05
N THR A 180 1.08 -10.35 -9.47
CA THR A 180 1.43 -8.98 -9.07
C THR A 180 1.46 -8.05 -10.27
N LEU A 181 0.82 -6.88 -10.15
CA LEU A 181 0.90 -5.79 -11.12
C LEU A 181 1.76 -4.66 -10.55
N SER A 182 2.79 -4.24 -11.28
CA SER A 182 3.62 -3.08 -10.96
C SER A 182 3.35 -1.95 -11.95
N LEU A 183 3.00 -0.78 -11.42
CA LEU A 183 2.92 0.50 -12.12
C LEU A 183 4.02 1.40 -11.57
N GLU A 184 4.82 1.98 -12.45
CA GLU A 184 5.98 2.80 -12.09
C GLU A 184 5.97 4.13 -12.84
N LYS A 185 6.75 5.09 -12.35
CA LYS A 185 6.92 6.43 -12.95
C LYS A 185 5.60 7.19 -13.09
N LEU A 186 4.69 6.97 -12.15
CA LEU A 186 3.47 7.76 -12.02
C LEU A 186 3.78 9.15 -11.44
N SER A 187 2.84 10.08 -11.59
CA SER A 187 2.93 11.42 -10.99
C SER A 187 1.57 11.87 -10.48
N LEU A 188 0.87 10.99 -9.75
CA LEU A 188 -0.47 11.26 -9.23
C LEU A 188 -0.37 12.05 -7.93
N ASN A 189 -0.91 13.27 -7.86
CA ASN A 189 -0.84 14.07 -6.64
C ASN A 189 -1.57 13.35 -5.48
N ILE A 190 -0.91 13.19 -4.33
CA ILE A 190 -1.48 12.49 -3.18
C ILE A 190 -2.74 13.19 -2.64
N GLY A 191 -2.81 14.51 -2.76
CA GLY A 191 -3.91 15.34 -2.26
C GLY A 191 -5.05 15.57 -3.25
N ALA A 192 -4.91 15.12 -4.50
CA ALA A 192 -5.94 15.26 -5.52
C ALA A 192 -6.76 13.97 -5.67
N ASP A 193 -7.99 14.10 -6.16
CA ASP A 193 -8.83 12.97 -6.52
C ASP A 193 -8.37 12.38 -7.86
N TRP A 194 -8.19 11.06 -7.88
CA TRP A 194 -7.81 10.33 -9.08
C TRP A 194 -8.23 8.87 -8.99
N GLU A 195 -8.29 8.21 -10.15
CA GLU A 195 -8.57 6.80 -10.32
C GLU A 195 -7.54 6.14 -11.23
N VAL A 196 -7.28 4.85 -10.98
CA VAL A 196 -6.51 3.96 -11.86
C VAL A 196 -7.41 2.81 -12.26
N HIS A 197 -7.70 2.70 -13.56
CA HIS A 197 -8.55 1.67 -14.14
C HIS A 197 -7.67 0.55 -14.69
N ILE A 198 -7.99 -0.70 -14.33
CA ILE A 198 -7.23 -1.90 -14.70
C ILE A 198 -8.15 -2.84 -15.47
N THR A 199 -8.03 -2.88 -16.80
CA THR A 199 -8.93 -3.66 -17.68
C THR A 199 -8.26 -4.92 -18.16
#